data_AF-A0A916Y7K7-F1
#
_entry.id   AF-A0A916Y7K7-F1
#
_cell.length_a   1.000
_cell.length_b   1.000
_cell.length_c   1.000
_cell.angle_alpha   90.00
_cell.angle_beta   90.00
_cell.angle_gamma   90.00
#
_symmetry.space_group_name_H-M   'P 1'
#
loop_
_entity.id
_entity.type
_entity.pdbx_description
1 polymer ?
#
loop_
_entity_poly.entity_id
_entity_poly.type
_entity_poly.pdbx_seq_one_letter_code
_entity_poly.pdbx_strand_id
1 'polypeptide(L)' 'MDGIFEKPGRPAEAQLSTARMLLAQFITQIDEFEDMNRQQRRTPRGRDLASRIYGLREGRAKWQARVVELEAQIEEAS' A
#
# COMPACT_ATOMS: atom_id res chain seq x y z
N MET A 1 -24.39 28.59 18.18
CA MET A 1 -23.14 27.97 18.64
C MET A 1 -22.77 26.96 17.59
N ASP A 2 -21.81 27.32 16.76
CA ASP A 2 -21.48 26.65 15.52
C ASP A 2 -20.92 25.25 15.77
N GLY A 3 -21.43 24.32 14.97
CA GLY A 3 -21.00 22.94 14.94
C GLY A 3 -19.51 22.87 14.69
N ILE A 4 -18.80 22.36 15.70
CA ILE A 4 -17.70 21.40 15.63
C ILE A 4 -17.28 21.15 14.18
N PHE A 5 -16.12 21.68 13.80
CA PHE A 5 -15.39 21.34 12.60
C PHE A 5 -15.35 19.81 12.40
N GLU A 6 -16.33 19.26 11.68
CA GLU A 6 -16.13 18.03 10.93
C GLU A 6 -14.96 18.36 10.01
N LYS A 7 -13.76 17.87 10.32
CA LYS A 7 -12.71 17.81 9.31
C LYS A 7 -13.31 16.98 8.19
N PRO A 8 -13.62 17.54 7.01
CA PRO A 8 -13.97 16.68 5.89
C PRO A 8 -12.79 15.72 5.76
N GLY A 9 -13.09 14.41 5.75
CA GLY A 9 -12.07 13.41 5.42
C GLY A 9 -11.34 13.88 4.15
N ARG A 10 -10.04 13.58 4.03
CA ARG A 10 -9.28 13.97 2.83
C ARG A 10 -10.06 13.56 1.57
N PRO A 11 -10.10 14.38 0.50
CA PRO A 11 -10.77 14.01 -0.75
C PRO A 11 -10.33 12.64 -1.27
N ALA A 12 -11.22 11.93 -1.97
CA ALA A 12 -10.96 10.57 -2.45
C ALA A 12 -9.72 10.51 -3.35
N GLU A 13 -9.48 11.54 -4.16
CA GLU A 13 -8.30 11.68 -5.02
C GLU A 13 -7.00 11.77 -4.22
N ALA A 14 -7.01 12.54 -3.12
CA ALA A 14 -5.86 12.68 -2.23
C ALA A 14 -5.57 11.37 -1.49
N GLN A 15 -6.61 10.65 -1.10
CA GLN A 15 -6.47 9.30 -0.54
C GLN A 15 -5.93 8.31 -1.58
N LEU A 16 -6.41 8.37 -2.83
CA LEU A 16 -6.00 7.49 -3.92
C LEU A 16 -4.51 7.64 -4.24
N SER A 17 -4.01 8.87 -4.30
CA SER A 17 -2.59 9.14 -4.49
C SER A 17 -1.73 8.48 -3.41
N THR A 18 -2.14 8.61 -2.14
CA THR A 18 -1.46 7.97 -1.01
C THR A 18 -1.54 6.44 -1.10
N ALA A 19 -2.71 5.89 -1.43
CA ALA A 19 -2.93 4.46 -1.55
C ALA A 19 -2.06 3.83 -2.65
N ARG A 20 -1.96 4.47 -3.81
CA ARG A 20 -1.09 4.04 -4.93
C ARG A 20 0.38 4.06 -4.55
N MET A 21 0.84 5.11 -3.85
CA MET A 21 2.22 5.18 -3.36
C MET A 21 2.54 4.02 -2.41
N LEU A 22 1.66 3.75 -1.44
CA LEU A 22 1.86 2.65 -0.49
C LEU A 22 1.84 1.28 -1.18
N LEU A 23 0.90 1.07 -2.10
CA LEU A 23 0.83 -0.14 -2.90
C LEU A 23 2.13 -0.38 -3.69
N ALA A 24 2.68 0.66 -4.34
CA ALA A 24 3.94 0.57 -5.08
C ALA A 24 5.13 0.18 -4.17
N GLN A 25 5.16 0.68 -2.93
CA GLN A 25 6.21 0.31 -1.96
C GLN A 25 6.12 -1.18 -1.57
N PHE A 26 4.91 -1.70 -1.34
CA PHE A 26 4.74 -3.14 -1.06
C PHE A 26 5.18 -3.99 -2.24
N ILE A 27 4.77 -3.63 -3.46
CA ILE A 27 5.17 -4.34 -4.69
C ILE A 27 6.69 -4.35 -4.81
N THR A 28 7.34 -3.19 -4.69
CA THR A 28 8.80 -3.07 -4.82
C THR A 28 9.54 -3.99 -3.84
N GLN A 29 9.10 -4.09 -2.58
CA GLN A 29 9.77 -4.93 -1.58
C GLN A 29 9.51 -6.43 -1.79
N ILE A 30 8.33 -6.78 -2.32
CA ILE A 30 8.02 -8.16 -2.69
C ILE A 30 8.89 -8.57 -3.88
N ASP A 31 8.92 -7.76 -4.93
CA ASP A 31 9.72 -8.00 -6.13
C ASP A 31 11.21 -8.11 -5.78
N GLU A 32 11.72 -7.20 -4.94
CA GLU A 32 13.10 -7.26 -4.43
C GLU A 32 13.40 -8.64 -3.79
N PHE A 33 12.50 -9.16 -2.95
CA PHE A 33 12.70 -10.46 -2.30
C PHE A 33 12.56 -11.63 -3.26
N GLU A 34 11.62 -11.55 -4.20
CA GLU A 34 11.37 -12.61 -5.19
C GLU A 34 12.54 -12.75 -6.17
N ASP A 35 13.17 -11.63 -6.55
CA ASP A 35 14.37 -11.58 -7.40
C ASP A 35 15.66 -12.02 -6.67
N MET A 36 15.66 -12.08 -5.33
CA MET A 36 16.84 -12.50 -4.58
C MET A 36 17.16 -13.99 -4.77
N ASN A 37 18.42 -14.26 -5.12
CA ASN A 37 18.98 -15.60 -5.11
C ASN A 37 19.29 -16.11 -3.67
N ARG A 38 19.69 -17.38 -3.56
CA ARG A 38 19.97 -18.04 -2.26
C ARG A 38 21.03 -17.33 -1.41
N GLN A 39 22.04 -16.73 -2.03
CA GLN A 39 23.09 -16.01 -1.29
C GLN A 39 22.55 -14.66 -0.78
N GLN A 40 21.82 -13.93 -1.60
CA GLN A 40 21.21 -12.64 -1.24
C GLN A 40 20.19 -12.81 -0.10
N ARG A 41 19.40 -13.88 -0.10
CA ARG A 41 18.45 -14.19 1.00
C ARG A 41 19.11 -14.44 2.36
N ARG A 42 20.44 -14.69 2.40
CA ARG A 42 21.19 -14.87 3.65
C ARG A 42 21.74 -13.58 4.23
N THR A 43 21.71 -12.48 3.49
CA THR A 43 22.12 -11.15 3.96
C THR A 43 21.14 -10.60 5.01
N PRO A 44 21.53 -9.58 5.81
CA PRO A 44 20.60 -8.92 6.72
C PRO A 44 19.32 -8.43 6.04
N ARG A 45 19.43 -7.81 4.86
CA ARG A 45 18.28 -7.36 4.06
C ARG A 45 17.40 -8.52 3.60
N GLY A 46 18.00 -9.60 3.10
CA GLY A 46 17.26 -10.78 2.68
C GLY A 46 16.51 -11.46 3.83
N ARG A 47 17.09 -11.48 5.04
CA ARG A 47 16.41 -12.01 6.24
C ARG A 47 15.29 -11.11 6.74
N ASP A 48 15.47 -9.78 6.67
CA ASP A 48 14.43 -8.79 7.00
C ASP A 48 13.22 -8.94 6.06
N LEU A 49 13.46 -9.00 4.75
CA LEU A 49 12.38 -9.22 3.78
C LEU A 49 11.72 -10.60 3.98
N ALA A 50 12.50 -11.66 4.23
CA ALA A 50 11.95 -12.98 4.49
C ALA A 50 11.03 -13.02 5.71
N SER A 51 11.39 -12.33 6.81
CA SER A 51 10.56 -12.33 8.03
C SER A 51 9.26 -11.52 7.85
N ARG A 52 9.24 -10.56 6.93
CA ARG A 52 8.11 -9.67 6.69
C ARG A 52 7.27 -10.05 5.47
N ILE A 53 7.70 -10.99 4.65
CA ILE A 53 7.10 -11.26 3.33
C ILE A 53 5.60 -11.55 3.39
N TYR A 54 5.14 -12.23 4.45
CA TYR A 54 3.72 -12.50 4.65
C TYR A 54 2.92 -11.21 4.86
N GLY A 55 3.38 -10.34 5.77
CA GLY A 55 2.76 -9.04 6.03
C GLY A 55 2.87 -8.08 4.84
N LEU A 56 3.94 -8.18 4.04
CA LEU A 56 4.05 -7.41 2.79
C LEU A 56 2.98 -7.82 1.77
N ARG A 57 2.72 -9.13 1.63
CA ARG A 57 1.69 -9.67 0.73
C ARG A 57 0.28 -9.32 1.19
N GLU A 58 0.00 -9.42 2.49
CA GLU A 58 -1.27 -8.95 3.07
C GLU A 58 -1.45 -7.44 2.87
N GLY A 59 -0.39 -6.65 3.11
CA GLY A 59 -0.36 -5.21 2.87
C GLY A 59 -0.67 -4.86 1.41
N ARG A 60 -0.02 -5.53 0.45
CA ARG A 60 -0.30 -5.40 -0.99
C ARG A 60 -1.77 -5.67 -1.29
N ALA A 61 -2.31 -6.78 -0.83
CA ALA A 61 -3.71 -7.15 -1.11
C ALA A 61 -4.70 -6.12 -0.55
N LYS A 62 -4.48 -5.66 0.69
CA LYS A 62 -5.31 -4.63 1.33
C LYS A 62 -5.26 -3.30 0.58
N TRP A 63 -4.08 -2.82 0.24
CA TRP A 63 -3.94 -1.54 -0.46
C TRP A 63 -4.39 -1.60 -1.91
N GLN A 64 -4.26 -2.75 -2.57
CA GLN A 64 -4.85 -2.98 -3.88
C GLN A 64 -6.38 -2.85 -3.84
N ALA A 65 -7.04 -3.50 -2.87
CA ALA A 65 -8.47 -3.37 -2.68
C ALA A 65 -8.89 -1.92 -2.40
N ARG A 66 -8.12 -1.20 -1.56
CA ARG A 66 -8.39 0.20 -1.26
C ARG A 66 -8.23 1.12 -2.49
N VAL A 67 -7.25 0.86 -3.34
CA VAL A 67 -7.07 1.61 -4.60
C VAL A 67 -8.31 1.43 -5.50
N VAL A 68 -8.76 0.19 -5.68
CA VAL A 68 -9.96 -0.12 -6.50
C VAL A 68 -11.21 0.56 -5.92
N GLU A 69 -11.39 0.51 -4.61
CA GLU A 69 -12.51 1.17 -3.92
C GLU A 69 -12.51 2.69 -4.14
N LEU A 70 -11.35 3.34 -4.03
CA LEU A 70 -11.22 4.79 -4.21
C LEU A 70 -11.39 5.21 -5.67
N GLU A 71 -10.91 4.40 -6.62
CA GLU A 71 -11.13 4.64 -8.05
C GLU A 71 -12.62 4.60 -8.39
N ALA A 72 -13.35 3.60 -7.87
CA ALA A 72 -14.81 3.51 -8.05
C ALA A 72 -15.55 4.72 -7.43
N GLN A 73 -15.16 5.17 -6.24
CA GLN A 73 -15.76 6.35 -5.60
C GLN A 73 -15.57 7.64 -6.43
N ILE A 74 -14.40 7.80 -7.05
CA ILE A 74 -14.11 8.97 -7.90
C ILE A 74 -14.92 8.90 -9.19
N GLU A 75 -15.04 7.70 -9.79
CA GLU A 75 -15.84 7.48 -10.99
C GLU A 75 -17.33 7.74 -10.74
N GLU A 76 -17.88 7.26 -9.61
CA GLU A 76 -19.28 7.50 -9.22
C GLU A 76 -19.57 8.98 -8.90
N ALA A 77 -18.56 9.75 -8.51
CA ALA A 77 -18.68 11.17 -8.18
C ALA A 77 -18.42 12.12 -9.37
N SER A 78 -17.99 11.58 -10.53
CA SER A 78 -17.69 12.33 -11.76
C SER A 78 -18.92 12.46 -12.67
#